data_AF-A0A7V9W0Q9-F1
#
_entry.id   AF-A0A7V9W0Q9-F1
#
_cell.length_a   1.000
_cell.length_b   1.000
_cell.length_c   1.000
_cell.angle_alpha   90.00
_cell.angle_beta   90.00
_cell.angle_gamma   90.00
#
_symmetry.space_group_name_H-M   'P 1'
#
loop_
_entity.id
_entity.type
_entity.pdbx_description
1 polymer ?
#
loop_
_entity_poly.entity_id
_entity_poly.type
_entity_poly.pdbx_seq_one_letter_code
_entity_poly.pdbx_strand_id
1 'polypeptide(L)'
;MALHDRPIGERIEALLALSQEHAETFCSPSAWLARERYLAAHPTRILVMKCMDGRIHLPHVTQTPLGIITPFRNLGGIFHLGWPYLGEMLTDAVHEAIHQGNGVLLIISYHFSRGDRSRGCAGFACDADAALAHAYEIRQQAERIFGSDHSHVYPLVCGFETDTNALIVHGDSGSKLDMSDLGPGDEHDLERLVAGLCPDMPADIRRDLMPLLRGNLRHVESLRPTSRELDIEHREWVICIGRGFDFLHLPNTALIVGPYSPDLSEPVATAAEIIAANMKAGRIPDDGFLLLASTPYEAFGVDRARAELKSRFLSEFAAGVIRREHPELANRMISRTAIVHWPSRRLELLEHA
;
A
#
# COMPACT_ATOMS: atom_id res chain seq x y z
N MET A 1 -3.48 0.60 -27.88
CA MET A 1 -2.29 1.21 -27.25
C MET A 1 -2.48 1.15 -25.75
N ALA A 2 -1.51 0.59 -25.02
CA ALA A 2 -1.60 0.48 -23.57
C ALA A 2 -1.63 1.88 -22.94
N LEU A 3 -2.16 2.03 -21.72
CA LEU A 3 -2.28 3.34 -21.08
C LEU A 3 -0.91 4.04 -20.99
N HIS A 4 0.15 3.30 -20.62
CA HIS A 4 1.50 3.85 -20.45
C HIS A 4 2.14 4.37 -21.76
N ASP A 5 1.69 3.92 -22.92
CA ASP A 5 2.21 4.36 -24.23
C ASP A 5 1.54 5.63 -24.76
N ARG A 6 0.47 6.11 -24.11
CA ARG A 6 -0.27 7.31 -24.54
C ARG A 6 0.51 8.59 -24.21
N PRO A 7 0.27 9.69 -24.94
CA PRO A 7 0.81 11.00 -24.56
C PRO A 7 0.53 11.33 -23.09
N ILE A 8 1.46 12.01 -22.41
CA ILE A 8 1.38 12.28 -20.97
C ILE A 8 0.06 12.97 -20.56
N GLY A 9 -0.48 13.86 -21.41
CA GLY A 9 -1.77 14.51 -21.19
C GLY A 9 -2.92 13.51 -21.06
N GLU A 10 -3.06 12.60 -22.03
CA GLU A 10 -4.10 11.56 -22.02
C GLU A 10 -3.93 10.59 -20.85
N ARG A 11 -2.68 10.27 -20.47
CA ARG A 11 -2.39 9.44 -19.31
C ARG A 11 -2.88 10.08 -18.01
N ILE A 12 -2.60 11.37 -17.83
CA ILE A 12 -3.06 12.13 -16.66
C ILE A 12 -4.58 12.20 -16.62
N GLU A 13 -5.24 12.50 -17.74
CA GLU A 13 -6.71 12.56 -17.82
C GLU A 13 -7.35 11.21 -17.47
N ALA A 14 -6.82 10.12 -18.02
CA ALA A 14 -7.30 8.77 -17.71
C ALA A 14 -7.11 8.41 -16.22
N LEU A 15 -6.00 8.81 -15.60
CA LEU A 15 -5.74 8.59 -14.17
C LEU A 15 -6.73 9.38 -13.30
N LEU A 16 -7.04 10.63 -13.68
CA LEU A 16 -8.01 11.45 -12.95
C LEU A 16 -9.44 10.90 -13.13
N ALA A 17 -9.80 10.44 -14.32
CA ALA A 17 -11.07 9.75 -14.57
C ALA A 17 -11.19 8.48 -13.72
N LEU A 18 -10.13 7.69 -13.61
CA LEU A 18 -10.07 6.51 -12.73
C LEU A 18 -10.36 6.88 -11.27
N SER A 19 -9.84 8.03 -10.79
CA SER A 19 -10.12 8.50 -9.43
C SER A 19 -11.60 8.83 -9.21
N GLN A 20 -12.28 9.38 -10.24
CA GLN A 20 -13.70 9.70 -10.19
C GLN A 20 -14.56 8.43 -10.20
N GLU A 21 -14.29 7.52 -11.13
CA GLU A 21 -14.97 6.22 -11.21
C GLU A 21 -14.80 5.41 -9.92
N HIS A 22 -13.60 5.44 -9.33
CA HIS A 22 -13.35 4.82 -8.04
C HIS A 22 -14.22 5.43 -6.94
N ALA A 23 -14.29 6.75 -6.83
CA ALA A 23 -15.11 7.42 -5.82
C ALA A 23 -16.61 7.13 -6.01
N GLU A 24 -17.10 7.11 -7.25
CA GLU A 24 -18.49 6.76 -7.58
C GLU A 24 -18.82 5.31 -7.21
N THR A 25 -17.97 4.37 -7.59
CA THR A 25 -18.13 2.96 -7.24
C THR A 25 -18.07 2.77 -5.72
N PHE A 26 -17.09 3.40 -5.06
CA PHE A 26 -16.93 3.37 -3.61
C PHE A 26 -18.18 3.91 -2.91
N CYS A 27 -18.76 5.00 -3.40
CA CYS A 27 -19.95 5.61 -2.81
C CYS A 27 -21.27 4.96 -3.23
N SER A 28 -21.27 4.02 -4.17
CA SER A 28 -22.50 3.36 -4.61
C SER A 28 -23.21 2.67 -3.42
N PRO A 29 -24.56 2.72 -3.35
CA PRO A 29 -25.29 2.14 -2.23
C PRO A 29 -24.96 0.66 -1.98
N SER A 30 -24.80 -0.12 -3.05
CA SER A 30 -24.46 -1.54 -2.96
C SER A 30 -23.05 -1.76 -2.41
N ALA A 31 -22.05 -1.02 -2.89
CA ALA A 31 -20.69 -1.14 -2.38
C ALA A 31 -20.60 -0.67 -0.92
N TRP A 32 -21.32 0.39 -0.56
CA TRP A 32 -21.40 0.87 0.82
C TRP A 32 -21.99 -0.18 1.75
N LEU A 33 -23.17 -0.72 1.44
CA LEU A 33 -23.80 -1.78 2.24
C LEU A 33 -22.95 -3.05 2.32
N ALA A 34 -22.25 -3.41 1.25
CA ALA A 34 -21.35 -4.55 1.26
C ALA A 34 -20.17 -4.36 2.23
N ARG A 35 -19.60 -3.15 2.31
CA ARG A 35 -18.55 -2.82 3.29
C ARG A 35 -19.08 -2.82 4.72
N GLU A 36 -20.24 -2.21 4.97
CA GLU A 36 -20.86 -2.22 6.29
C GLU A 36 -21.14 -3.65 6.77
N ARG A 37 -21.68 -4.49 5.88
CA ARG A 37 -21.90 -5.92 6.18
C ARG A 37 -20.58 -6.64 6.46
N TYR A 38 -19.53 -6.35 5.68
CA TYR A 38 -18.21 -6.94 5.90
C TYR A 38 -17.69 -6.56 7.30
N LEU A 39 -17.70 -5.28 7.65
CA LEU A 39 -17.21 -4.79 8.94
C LEU A 39 -18.02 -5.33 10.13
N ALA A 40 -19.33 -5.52 9.96
CA ALA A 40 -20.16 -6.15 10.99
C ALA A 40 -19.82 -7.64 11.20
N ALA A 41 -19.43 -8.36 10.14
CA ALA A 41 -19.03 -9.77 10.22
C ALA A 41 -17.56 -9.96 10.64
N HIS A 42 -16.72 -8.97 10.31
CA HIS A 42 -15.28 -8.96 10.51
C HIS A 42 -14.84 -7.63 11.16
N PRO A 43 -15.13 -7.46 12.46
CA PRO A 43 -14.90 -6.21 13.18
C PRO A 43 -13.42 -5.82 13.34
N THR A 44 -12.50 -6.78 13.23
CA THR A 44 -11.06 -6.50 13.37
C THR A 44 -10.60 -5.43 12.39
N ARG A 45 -9.96 -4.37 12.88
CA ARG A 45 -9.38 -3.32 12.03
C ARG A 45 -8.07 -3.80 11.42
N ILE A 46 -7.93 -3.64 10.11
CA ILE A 46 -6.78 -4.14 9.36
C ILE A 46 -5.92 -2.97 8.92
N LEU A 47 -4.77 -2.83 9.58
CA LEU A 47 -3.75 -1.83 9.27
C LEU A 47 -2.59 -2.51 8.57
N VAL A 48 -2.08 -1.91 7.48
CA VAL A 48 -1.03 -2.54 6.67
C VAL A 48 0.13 -1.58 6.48
N MET A 49 1.31 -1.96 6.94
CA MET A 49 2.57 -1.29 6.68
C MET A 49 3.24 -1.97 5.48
N LYS A 50 3.42 -1.23 4.38
CA LYS A 50 3.93 -1.80 3.12
C LYS A 50 4.81 -0.86 2.31
N CYS A 51 5.48 -1.42 1.31
CA CYS A 51 6.28 -0.65 0.35
C CYS A 51 5.41 0.29 -0.52
N MET A 52 6.04 1.33 -1.07
CA MET A 52 5.48 2.20 -2.10
C MET A 52 5.30 1.49 -3.46
N ASP A 53 5.92 0.33 -3.64
CA ASP A 53 5.87 -0.50 -4.85
C ASP A 53 4.41 -0.78 -5.25
N GLY A 54 4.09 -0.48 -6.52
CA GLY A 54 2.73 -0.62 -7.06
C GLY A 54 2.22 -2.05 -7.11
N ARG A 55 3.10 -3.06 -7.07
CA ARG A 55 2.74 -4.49 -7.13
C ARG A 55 2.14 -4.98 -5.81
N ILE A 56 2.42 -4.31 -4.69
CA ILE A 56 1.94 -4.72 -3.35
C ILE A 56 0.54 -4.16 -3.08
N HIS A 57 -0.44 -4.66 -3.83
CA HIS A 57 -1.83 -4.25 -3.67
C HIS A 57 -2.66 -5.30 -2.92
N LEU A 58 -2.60 -5.26 -1.59
CA LEU A 58 -3.31 -6.22 -0.72
C LEU A 58 -4.80 -6.39 -1.08
N PRO A 59 -5.66 -5.35 -1.10
CA PRO A 59 -7.07 -5.53 -1.45
C PRO A 59 -7.32 -6.29 -2.76
N HIS A 60 -6.49 -6.07 -3.78
CA HIS A 60 -6.59 -6.80 -5.04
C HIS A 60 -6.22 -8.27 -4.86
N VAL A 61 -5.05 -8.56 -4.29
CA VAL A 61 -4.56 -9.95 -4.18
C VAL A 61 -5.26 -10.77 -3.11
N THR A 62 -5.94 -10.13 -2.16
CA THR A 62 -6.78 -10.79 -1.16
C THR A 62 -8.26 -10.76 -1.53
N GLN A 63 -8.61 -10.18 -2.68
CA GLN A 63 -9.99 -9.99 -3.13
C GLN A 63 -10.88 -9.31 -2.06
N THR A 64 -10.28 -8.42 -1.27
CA THR A 64 -10.94 -7.71 -0.18
C THR A 64 -11.57 -6.41 -0.73
N PRO A 65 -12.82 -6.09 -0.36
CA PRO A 65 -13.43 -4.83 -0.75
C PRO A 65 -12.55 -3.62 -0.39
N LEU A 66 -12.48 -2.64 -1.28
CA LEU A 66 -11.74 -1.40 -1.05
C LEU A 66 -12.32 -0.66 0.16
N GLY A 67 -11.46 -0.05 0.98
CA GLY A 67 -11.85 0.65 2.21
C GLY A 67 -11.87 -0.21 3.48
N ILE A 68 -11.71 -1.53 3.37
CA ILE A 68 -11.56 -2.42 4.55
C ILE A 68 -10.14 -2.36 5.12
N ILE A 69 -9.15 -2.37 4.24
CA ILE A 69 -7.72 -2.35 4.60
C ILE A 69 -7.24 -0.90 4.61
N THR A 70 -6.62 -0.47 5.71
CA THR A 70 -5.97 0.85 5.83
C THR A 70 -4.47 0.74 5.57
N PRO A 71 -3.96 1.25 4.43
CA PRO A 71 -2.54 1.15 4.10
C PRO A 71 -1.72 2.34 4.61
N PHE A 72 -0.51 2.03 5.06
CA PHE A 72 0.62 2.94 5.26
C PHE A 72 1.70 2.53 4.26
N ARG A 73 2.16 3.46 3.42
CA ARG A 73 3.11 3.19 2.34
C ARG A 73 4.37 4.01 2.50
N ASN A 74 5.53 3.37 2.56
CA ASN A 74 6.82 4.06 2.54
C ASN A 74 7.81 3.31 1.64
N LEU A 75 8.93 3.94 1.27
CA LEU A 75 10.01 3.26 0.55
C LEU A 75 10.40 1.98 1.31
N GLY A 76 10.42 0.86 0.61
CA GLY A 76 10.75 -0.45 1.16
C GLY A 76 9.79 -1.05 2.19
N GLY A 77 8.75 -0.32 2.61
CA GLY A 77 8.06 -0.64 3.84
C GLY A 77 8.93 -0.34 5.07
N ILE A 78 9.88 0.59 4.92
CA ILE A 78 10.74 1.04 6.01
C ILE A 78 9.92 1.97 6.89
N PHE A 79 9.76 1.63 8.16
CA PHE A 79 9.02 2.44 9.10
C PHE A 79 9.72 2.47 10.46
N HIS A 80 9.53 3.58 11.16
CA HIS A 80 9.94 3.70 12.55
C HIS A 80 8.75 4.22 13.34
N LEU A 81 8.17 3.39 14.21
CA LEU A 81 6.95 3.73 14.96
C LEU A 81 7.18 4.86 15.98
N GLY A 82 8.44 5.17 16.30
CA GLY A 82 8.80 6.38 17.05
C GLY A 82 8.80 7.68 16.24
N TRP A 83 8.58 7.65 14.91
CA TRP A 83 8.41 8.88 14.12
C TRP A 83 7.10 9.57 14.51
N PRO A 84 7.10 10.84 14.96
CA PRO A 84 5.93 11.45 15.59
C PRO A 84 4.66 11.36 14.75
N TYR A 85 4.71 11.72 13.48
CA TYR A 85 3.51 11.73 12.65
C TYR A 85 2.95 10.33 12.34
N LEU A 86 3.83 9.35 12.09
CA LEU A 86 3.38 7.96 11.89
C LEU A 86 2.85 7.37 13.19
N GLY A 87 3.59 7.56 14.29
CA GLY A 87 3.25 7.06 15.61
C GLY A 87 1.89 7.56 16.05
N GLU A 88 1.64 8.87 16.00
CA GLU A 88 0.34 9.47 16.33
C GLU A 88 -0.79 8.84 15.49
N MET A 89 -0.65 8.78 14.17
CA MET A 89 -1.72 8.23 13.33
C MET A 89 -1.97 6.73 13.55
N LEU A 90 -0.93 5.95 13.82
CA LEU A 90 -1.08 4.53 14.13
C LEU A 90 -1.77 4.35 15.49
N THR A 91 -1.33 5.10 16.49
CA THR A 91 -1.91 5.08 17.84
C THR A 91 -3.36 5.53 17.82
N ASP A 92 -3.72 6.59 17.10
CA ASP A 92 -5.10 7.05 16.93
C ASP A 92 -5.98 5.96 16.29
N ALA A 93 -5.49 5.32 15.22
CA ALA A 93 -6.22 4.24 14.55
C ALA A 93 -6.45 3.02 15.46
N VAL A 94 -5.45 2.68 16.29
CA VAL A 94 -5.58 1.62 17.30
C VAL A 94 -6.58 2.04 18.36
N HIS A 95 -6.47 3.25 18.92
CA HIS A 95 -7.41 3.73 19.94
C HIS A 95 -8.85 3.76 19.45
N GLU A 96 -9.10 4.21 18.21
CA GLU A 96 -10.42 4.18 17.61
C GLU A 96 -10.98 2.74 17.54
N ALA A 97 -10.16 1.78 17.12
CA ALA A 97 -10.55 0.37 17.08
C ALA A 97 -10.94 -0.16 18.46
N ILE A 98 -10.10 0.07 19.47
CA ILE A 98 -10.32 -0.39 20.85
C ILE A 98 -11.56 0.28 21.47
N HIS A 99 -11.76 1.58 21.24
CA HIS A 99 -12.96 2.29 21.72
C HIS A 99 -14.26 1.72 21.16
N GLN A 100 -14.21 1.12 19.96
CA GLN A 100 -15.33 0.44 19.33
C GLN A 100 -15.44 -1.05 19.73
N GLY A 101 -14.54 -1.55 20.59
CA GLY A 101 -14.50 -2.94 21.02
C GLY A 101 -13.89 -3.90 20.00
N ASN A 102 -13.14 -3.39 19.03
CA ASN A 102 -12.55 -4.17 17.95
C ASN A 102 -11.06 -4.45 18.21
N GLY A 103 -10.59 -5.64 17.85
CA GLY A 103 -9.15 -5.92 17.76
C GLY A 103 -8.50 -5.25 16.53
N VAL A 104 -7.17 -5.24 16.49
CA VAL A 104 -6.37 -4.73 15.37
C VAL A 104 -5.43 -5.81 14.85
N LEU A 105 -5.52 -6.09 13.55
CA LEU A 105 -4.51 -6.83 12.82
C LEU A 105 -3.57 -5.83 12.14
N LEU A 106 -2.34 -5.73 12.64
CA LEU A 106 -1.29 -4.91 12.05
C LEU A 106 -0.41 -5.78 11.16
N ILE A 107 -0.67 -5.77 9.85
CA ILE A 107 0.14 -6.50 8.87
C ILE A 107 1.39 -5.68 8.55
N ILE A 108 2.56 -6.25 8.81
CA ILE A 108 3.85 -5.65 8.54
C ILE A 108 4.48 -6.41 7.39
N SER A 109 4.56 -5.78 6.22
CA SER A 109 4.93 -6.48 5.00
C SER A 109 6.31 -6.12 4.46
N TYR A 110 6.96 -7.14 3.91
CA TYR A 110 8.12 -7.02 3.03
C TYR A 110 7.79 -7.71 1.71
N HIS A 111 8.58 -7.47 0.66
CA HIS A 111 8.35 -8.11 -0.62
C HIS A 111 9.65 -8.50 -1.33
N PHE A 112 9.53 -9.51 -2.19
CA PHE A 112 10.63 -10.00 -3.01
C PHE A 112 10.07 -10.68 -4.27
N SER A 113 10.95 -10.94 -5.22
CA SER A 113 10.66 -11.74 -6.41
C SER A 113 11.48 -13.02 -6.34
N ARG A 114 10.83 -14.18 -6.45
CA ARG A 114 11.48 -15.49 -6.40
C ARG A 114 12.22 -15.82 -7.69
N GLY A 115 11.68 -15.41 -8.84
CA GLY A 115 12.23 -15.71 -10.15
C GLY A 115 13.43 -14.85 -10.55
N ASP A 116 13.57 -13.63 -10.01
CA ASP A 116 14.75 -12.79 -10.22
C ASP A 116 14.91 -11.78 -9.07
N ARG A 117 16.05 -11.91 -8.37
CA ARG A 117 16.40 -11.05 -7.25
C ARG A 117 16.38 -9.57 -7.61
N SER A 118 16.81 -9.18 -8.82
CA SER A 118 16.89 -7.77 -9.23
C SER A 118 15.54 -7.04 -9.26
N ARG A 119 14.43 -7.81 -9.18
CA ARG A 119 13.06 -7.32 -9.14
C ARG A 119 12.48 -7.20 -7.74
N GLY A 120 13.30 -7.48 -6.73
CA GLY A 120 12.94 -7.37 -5.32
C GLY A 120 12.76 -5.93 -4.87
N CYS A 121 12.77 -5.73 -3.55
CA CYS A 121 12.56 -4.42 -2.97
C CYS A 121 13.74 -3.47 -3.22
N ALA A 122 13.54 -2.43 -4.02
CA ALA A 122 14.56 -1.40 -4.26
C ALA A 122 15.00 -0.68 -2.97
N GLY A 123 14.08 -0.47 -2.02
CA GLY A 123 14.38 0.15 -0.72
C GLY A 123 15.37 -0.64 0.15
N PHE A 124 15.57 -1.93 -0.14
CA PHE A 124 16.57 -2.79 0.50
C PHE A 124 17.62 -3.30 -0.49
N ALA A 125 17.83 -2.60 -1.61
CA ALA A 125 18.77 -3.02 -2.66
C ALA A 125 18.56 -4.47 -3.13
N CYS A 126 17.29 -4.90 -3.21
CA CYS A 126 16.90 -6.27 -3.55
C CYS A 126 17.40 -7.35 -2.59
N ASP A 127 17.65 -6.99 -1.33
CA ASP A 127 17.95 -7.91 -0.24
C ASP A 127 16.66 -8.27 0.52
N ALA A 128 16.13 -9.46 0.24
CA ALA A 128 14.90 -9.94 0.85
C ALA A 128 15.07 -10.26 2.34
N ASP A 129 16.27 -10.67 2.76
CA ASP A 129 16.54 -11.00 4.16
C ASP A 129 16.64 -9.71 4.99
N ALA A 130 17.26 -8.66 4.45
CA ALA A 130 17.28 -7.34 5.08
C ALA A 130 15.86 -6.75 5.20
N ALA A 131 15.04 -6.88 4.16
CA ALA A 131 13.65 -6.43 4.19
C ALA A 131 12.80 -7.19 5.23
N LEU A 132 12.98 -8.51 5.32
CA LEU A 132 12.33 -9.34 6.34
C LEU A 132 12.80 -8.99 7.76
N ALA A 133 14.11 -8.81 7.96
CA ALA A 133 14.68 -8.42 9.24
C ALA A 133 14.06 -7.10 9.74
N HIS A 134 13.93 -6.11 8.86
CA HIS A 134 13.30 -4.85 9.22
C HIS A 134 11.79 -4.98 9.53
N ALA A 135 11.06 -5.87 8.85
CA ALA A 135 9.68 -6.16 9.21
C ALA A 135 9.56 -6.72 10.65
N TYR A 136 10.51 -7.55 11.08
CA TYR A 136 10.57 -8.01 12.48
C TYR A 136 10.94 -6.89 13.47
N GLU A 137 11.80 -5.94 13.08
CA GLU A 137 12.08 -4.76 13.92
C GLU A 137 10.82 -3.91 14.14
N ILE A 138 9.99 -3.74 13.11
CA ILE A 138 8.71 -3.04 13.23
C ILE A 138 7.75 -3.84 14.14
N ARG A 139 7.72 -5.17 14.04
CA ARG A 139 6.92 -6.03 14.94
C ARG A 139 7.33 -5.80 16.40
N GLN A 140 8.62 -5.80 16.70
CA GLN A 140 9.12 -5.53 18.05
C GLN A 140 8.75 -4.12 18.56
N GLN A 141 8.78 -3.11 17.69
CA GLN A 141 8.31 -1.78 18.05
C GLN A 141 6.81 -1.78 18.36
N ALA A 142 5.99 -2.49 17.58
CA ALA A 142 4.56 -2.59 17.81
C ALA A 142 4.26 -3.30 19.14
N GLU A 143 4.94 -4.42 19.43
CA GLU A 143 4.84 -5.14 20.70
C GLU A 143 5.26 -4.27 21.89
N ARG A 144 6.27 -3.40 21.71
CA ARG A 144 6.71 -2.45 22.74
C ARG A 144 5.67 -1.37 23.04
N ILE A 145 4.92 -0.93 22.03
CA ILE A 145 3.94 0.16 22.13
C ILE A 145 2.58 -0.37 22.60
N PHE A 146 2.12 -1.49 22.03
CA PHE A 146 0.75 -2.00 22.19
C PHE A 146 0.65 -3.25 23.08
N GLY A 147 1.77 -3.79 23.55
CA GLY A 147 1.81 -4.99 24.38
C GLY A 147 2.26 -6.23 23.62
N SER A 148 2.91 -7.15 24.34
CA SER A 148 3.45 -8.42 23.82
C SER A 148 2.57 -9.64 24.16
N ASP A 149 1.42 -9.41 24.80
CA ASP A 149 0.40 -10.44 25.05
C ASP A 149 -0.56 -10.61 23.87
N HIS A 150 -0.44 -9.78 22.84
CA HIS A 150 -1.18 -9.79 21.57
C HIS A 150 -2.71 -9.80 21.71
N SER A 151 -3.23 -9.41 22.86
CA SER A 151 -4.65 -9.55 23.19
C SER A 151 -5.56 -8.63 22.36
N HIS A 152 -5.01 -7.50 21.89
CA HIS A 152 -5.79 -6.44 21.24
C HIS A 152 -5.19 -5.96 19.92
N VAL A 153 -3.86 -5.97 19.81
CA VAL A 153 -3.13 -5.66 18.57
C VAL A 153 -2.25 -6.85 18.25
N TYR A 154 -2.45 -7.45 17.08
CA TYR A 154 -1.63 -8.55 16.59
C TYR A 154 -0.72 -8.06 15.45
N PRO A 155 0.60 -7.89 15.71
CA PRO A 155 1.56 -7.46 14.70
C PRO A 155 2.05 -8.66 13.85
N LEU A 156 1.36 -8.91 12.74
CA LEU A 156 1.66 -10.02 11.84
C LEU A 156 2.71 -9.64 10.80
N VAL A 157 3.88 -10.28 10.81
CA VAL A 157 4.84 -10.19 9.71
C VAL A 157 4.34 -11.03 8.53
N CYS A 158 4.29 -10.41 7.35
CA CYS A 158 3.73 -11.03 6.15
C CYS A 158 4.62 -10.76 4.93
N GLY A 159 5.14 -11.81 4.29
CA GLY A 159 5.85 -11.69 3.03
C GLY A 159 4.91 -11.55 1.85
N PHE A 160 5.34 -10.82 0.83
CA PHE A 160 4.65 -10.70 -0.44
C PHE A 160 5.58 -11.13 -1.57
N GLU A 161 5.32 -12.30 -2.16
CA GLU A 161 6.07 -12.76 -3.32
C GLU A 161 5.41 -12.21 -4.59
N THR A 162 6.12 -11.33 -5.29
CA THR A 162 5.53 -10.49 -6.33
C THR A 162 5.36 -11.21 -7.68
N ASP A 163 5.97 -12.37 -7.87
CA ASP A 163 5.82 -13.12 -9.13
C ASP A 163 4.47 -13.85 -9.15
N THR A 164 4.11 -14.50 -8.04
CA THR A 164 2.86 -15.25 -7.91
C THR A 164 1.76 -14.50 -7.15
N ASN A 165 2.07 -13.31 -6.62
CA ASN A 165 1.20 -12.57 -5.68
C ASN A 165 0.83 -13.37 -4.42
N ALA A 166 1.68 -14.32 -4.03
CA ALA A 166 1.43 -15.14 -2.85
C ALA A 166 1.83 -14.39 -1.59
N LEU A 167 0.97 -14.46 -0.57
CA LEU A 167 1.30 -14.03 0.77
C LEU A 167 2.08 -15.14 1.50
N ILE A 168 2.96 -14.74 2.41
CA ILE A 168 3.70 -15.63 3.30
C ILE A 168 3.43 -15.19 4.73
N VAL A 169 2.64 -15.96 5.47
CA VAL A 169 2.34 -15.68 6.87
C VAL A 169 3.50 -16.18 7.73
N HIS A 170 4.06 -15.32 8.59
CA HIS A 170 5.12 -15.72 9.50
C HIS A 170 4.55 -15.99 10.89
N GLY A 171 4.91 -17.15 11.45
CA GLY A 171 4.66 -17.50 12.84
C GLY A 171 5.87 -17.20 13.71
N ASP A 172 5.88 -17.80 14.89
CA ASP A 172 7.00 -17.70 15.80
C ASP A 172 8.14 -18.65 15.40
N SER A 173 9.34 -18.35 15.90
CA SER A 173 10.54 -19.18 15.74
C SER A 173 10.92 -19.51 14.28
N GLY A 174 10.58 -18.62 13.33
CA GLY A 174 10.93 -18.78 11.91
C GLY A 174 10.02 -19.72 11.13
N SER A 175 8.94 -20.22 11.74
CA SER A 175 7.89 -20.95 11.02
C SER A 175 7.14 -20.02 10.07
N LYS A 176 6.72 -20.54 8.91
CA LYS A 176 5.97 -19.77 7.91
C LYS A 176 4.98 -20.64 7.15
N LEU A 177 3.94 -20.00 6.63
CA LEU A 177 2.97 -20.57 5.72
C LEU A 177 3.01 -19.77 4.41
N ASP A 178 3.51 -20.39 3.35
CA ASP A 178 3.53 -19.80 2.01
C ASP A 178 2.24 -20.19 1.26
N MET A 179 1.44 -19.20 0.86
CA MET A 179 0.19 -19.45 0.17
C MET A 179 0.40 -20.04 -1.23
N SER A 180 1.60 -19.93 -1.83
CA SER A 180 1.90 -20.57 -3.12
C SER A 180 1.99 -22.10 -3.01
N ASP A 181 2.24 -22.63 -1.82
CA ASP A 181 2.43 -24.06 -1.59
C ASP A 181 1.10 -24.80 -1.37
N LEU A 182 0.00 -24.06 -1.20
CA LEU A 182 -1.33 -24.60 -0.94
C LEU A 182 -2.14 -24.77 -2.24
N GLY A 183 -2.97 -25.80 -2.30
CA GLY A 183 -3.93 -26.06 -3.37
C GLY A 183 -5.39 -25.77 -2.95
N PRO A 184 -6.34 -25.90 -3.89
CA PRO A 184 -7.77 -25.65 -3.62
C PRO A 184 -8.36 -26.56 -2.53
N GLY A 185 -7.82 -27.76 -2.35
CA GLY A 185 -8.24 -28.70 -1.30
C GLY A 185 -7.86 -28.25 0.10
N ASP A 186 -6.81 -27.43 0.24
CA ASP A 186 -6.22 -27.04 1.51
C ASP A 186 -6.96 -25.87 2.19
N GLU A 187 -7.94 -25.26 1.51
CA GLU A 187 -8.72 -24.13 2.07
C GLU A 187 -9.41 -24.50 3.40
N HIS A 188 -9.83 -25.76 3.54
CA HIS A 188 -10.47 -26.28 4.74
C HIS A 188 -9.50 -26.44 5.92
N ASP A 189 -8.21 -26.61 5.63
CA ASP A 189 -7.16 -26.75 6.64
C ASP A 189 -6.51 -25.42 7.03
N LEU A 190 -6.76 -24.35 6.27
CA LEU A 190 -6.10 -23.05 6.43
C LEU A 190 -6.23 -22.49 7.85
N GLU A 191 -7.41 -22.59 8.46
CA GLU A 191 -7.63 -22.11 9.82
C GLU A 191 -6.79 -22.90 10.85
N ARG A 192 -6.69 -24.22 10.68
CA ARG A 192 -5.87 -25.10 11.53
C ARG A 192 -4.39 -24.79 11.36
N LEU A 193 -3.93 -24.56 10.12
CA LEU A 193 -2.55 -24.21 9.83
C LEU A 193 -2.18 -22.86 10.48
N VAL A 194 -3.03 -21.84 10.34
CA VAL A 194 -2.79 -20.52 10.94
C VAL A 194 -2.86 -20.56 12.46
N ALA A 195 -3.80 -21.32 13.05
CA ALA A 195 -3.85 -21.50 14.51
C ALA A 195 -2.61 -22.22 15.06
N GLY A 196 -2.03 -23.15 14.31
CA GLY A 196 -0.77 -23.80 14.68
C GLY A 196 0.45 -22.89 14.50
N LEU A 197 0.44 -22.04 13.48
CA LEU A 197 1.51 -21.09 13.16
C LEU A 197 1.56 -19.91 14.13
N CYS A 198 0.39 -19.40 14.52
CA CYS A 198 0.18 -18.22 15.35
C CYS A 198 -0.75 -18.60 16.54
N PRO A 199 -0.27 -19.41 17.50
CA PRO A 199 -1.12 -19.96 18.57
C PRO A 199 -1.60 -18.90 19.56
N ASP A 200 -0.92 -17.78 19.65
CA ASP A 200 -1.23 -16.63 20.50
C ASP A 200 -2.16 -15.62 19.84
N MET A 201 -2.52 -15.80 18.55
CA MET A 201 -3.44 -14.93 17.84
C MET A 201 -4.86 -15.06 18.42
N PRO A 202 -5.48 -13.95 18.87
CA PRO A 202 -6.86 -13.95 19.33
C PRO A 202 -7.82 -14.57 18.30
N ALA A 203 -8.82 -15.32 18.77
CA ALA A 203 -9.69 -16.10 17.90
C ALA A 203 -10.52 -15.24 16.93
N ASP A 204 -10.90 -14.04 17.35
CA ASP A 204 -11.59 -13.03 16.52
C ASP A 204 -10.68 -12.43 15.46
N ILE A 205 -9.45 -12.05 15.81
CA ILE A 205 -8.44 -11.58 14.85
C ILE A 205 -8.12 -12.68 13.83
N ARG A 206 -7.93 -13.93 14.30
CA ARG A 206 -7.70 -15.08 13.42
C ARG A 206 -8.87 -15.32 12.48
N ARG A 207 -10.10 -15.29 12.99
CA ARG A 207 -11.31 -15.40 12.16
C ARG A 207 -11.33 -14.34 11.06
N ASP A 208 -10.96 -13.11 11.38
CA ASP A 208 -11.03 -11.97 10.45
C ASP A 208 -9.83 -11.89 9.50
N LEU A 209 -8.72 -12.60 9.80
CA LEU A 209 -7.64 -12.88 8.86
C LEU A 209 -8.04 -13.89 7.77
N MET A 210 -8.95 -14.84 8.07
CA MET A 210 -9.29 -15.91 7.13
C MET A 210 -9.83 -15.44 5.78
N PRO A 211 -10.74 -14.45 5.68
CA PRO A 211 -11.19 -13.92 4.39
C PRO A 211 -10.05 -13.43 3.50
N LEU A 212 -9.01 -12.81 4.08
CA LEU A 212 -7.85 -12.29 3.35
C LEU A 212 -7.03 -13.43 2.75
N LEU A 213 -6.72 -14.44 3.56
CA LEU A 213 -5.92 -15.59 3.12
C LEU A 213 -6.67 -16.46 2.11
N ARG A 214 -7.97 -16.71 2.33
CA ARG A 214 -8.81 -17.44 1.35
C ARG A 214 -8.90 -16.70 0.02
N GLY A 215 -9.05 -15.38 0.06
CA GLY A 215 -9.00 -14.55 -1.15
C GLY A 215 -7.65 -14.61 -1.86
N ASN A 216 -6.55 -14.62 -1.11
CA ASN A 216 -5.22 -14.80 -1.68
C ASN A 216 -5.00 -16.18 -2.30
N LEU A 217 -5.46 -17.24 -1.64
CA LEU A 217 -5.40 -18.59 -2.18
C LEU A 217 -6.12 -18.69 -3.54
N ARG A 218 -7.35 -18.15 -3.63
CA ARG A 218 -8.12 -18.09 -4.88
C ARG A 218 -7.43 -17.24 -5.95
N HIS A 219 -6.84 -16.11 -5.56
CA HIS A 219 -6.11 -15.24 -6.48
C HIS A 219 -4.89 -15.94 -7.05
N VAL A 220 -4.04 -16.53 -6.20
CA VAL A 220 -2.85 -17.29 -6.60
C VAL A 220 -3.24 -18.45 -7.52
N GLU A 221 -4.29 -19.20 -7.18
CA GLU A 221 -4.80 -20.28 -8.03
C GLU A 221 -5.25 -19.74 -9.40
N SER A 222 -5.97 -18.62 -9.46
CA SER A 222 -6.41 -18.04 -10.73
C SER A 222 -5.25 -17.65 -11.68
N LEU A 223 -4.04 -17.48 -11.14
CA LEU A 223 -2.84 -17.16 -11.91
C LEU A 223 -2.10 -18.40 -12.44
N ARG A 224 -2.29 -19.59 -11.84
CA ARG A 224 -1.59 -20.85 -12.21
C ARG A 224 -1.83 -21.35 -13.65
N PRO A 225 -3.05 -21.26 -14.24
CA PRO A 225 -3.32 -21.76 -15.61
C PRO A 225 -2.66 -20.94 -16.72
N THR A 226 -2.10 -19.79 -16.40
CA THR A 226 -1.54 -18.85 -17.38
C THR A 226 -0.02 -19.00 -17.38
N SER A 227 0.58 -19.48 -18.48
CA SER A 227 1.95 -19.05 -18.83
C SER A 227 1.88 -17.56 -19.12
N ARG A 228 1.80 -16.76 -18.06
CA ARG A 228 1.75 -15.32 -18.16
C ARG A 228 3.16 -14.86 -18.52
N GLU A 229 3.29 -14.02 -19.53
CA GLU A 229 4.31 -12.98 -19.45
C GLU A 229 3.97 -12.20 -18.18
N LEU A 230 4.72 -12.47 -17.12
CA LEU A 230 4.61 -11.66 -15.91
C LEU A 230 4.69 -10.19 -16.38
N ASP A 231 3.78 -9.33 -15.91
CA ASP A 231 3.91 -7.87 -16.09
C ASP A 231 4.98 -7.39 -15.11
N ILE A 232 6.22 -7.81 -15.41
CA ILE A 232 7.41 -7.80 -14.55
C ILE A 232 7.98 -6.40 -14.46
N GLU A 233 7.86 -5.66 -15.55
CA GLU A 233 8.60 -4.43 -15.72
C GLU A 233 7.93 -3.29 -14.97
N HIS A 234 8.70 -2.68 -14.08
CA HIS A 234 8.41 -1.35 -13.56
C HIS A 234 8.19 -0.38 -14.73
N ARG A 235 6.97 0.16 -14.84
CA ARG A 235 6.52 1.11 -15.86
C ARG A 235 5.82 2.32 -15.23
N GLU A 236 6.11 2.56 -13.95
CA GLU A 236 5.56 3.69 -13.23
C GLU A 236 5.98 4.98 -13.93
N TRP A 237 5.02 5.88 -14.09
CA TRP A 237 5.17 7.21 -14.69
C TRP A 237 4.54 8.31 -13.81
N VAL A 238 4.15 7.93 -12.59
CA VAL A 238 3.52 8.81 -11.60
C VAL A 238 4.25 8.68 -10.28
N ILE A 239 4.60 9.82 -9.68
CA ILE A 239 5.03 9.92 -8.29
C ILE A 239 3.87 10.52 -7.50
N CYS A 240 3.33 9.75 -6.57
CA CYS A 240 2.31 10.21 -5.65
C CYS A 240 2.95 10.53 -4.30
N ILE A 241 2.72 11.73 -3.77
CA ILE A 241 3.20 12.11 -2.43
C ILE A 241 2.03 12.45 -1.50
N GLY A 242 2.07 11.91 -0.29
CA GLY A 242 1.02 12.08 0.70
C GLY A 242 0.14 10.82 0.83
N ARG A 243 -1.18 10.98 0.80
CA ARG A 243 -2.15 9.92 1.12
C ARG A 243 -3.42 10.02 0.27
N GLY A 244 -4.22 8.96 0.30
CA GLY A 244 -5.55 8.89 -0.33
C GLY A 244 -5.56 8.54 -1.82
N PHE A 245 -4.58 7.73 -2.21
CA PHE A 245 -4.43 7.19 -3.56
C PHE A 245 -5.06 5.79 -3.68
N ASP A 246 -6.16 5.52 -2.97
CA ASP A 246 -6.81 4.20 -2.92
C ASP A 246 -7.32 3.75 -4.31
N PHE A 247 -7.57 4.71 -5.21
CA PHE A 247 -7.95 4.46 -6.59
C PHE A 247 -6.81 3.92 -7.46
N LEU A 248 -5.54 4.08 -7.06
CA LEU A 248 -4.38 3.58 -7.80
C LEU A 248 -4.15 2.09 -7.49
N HIS A 249 -5.02 1.28 -8.06
CA HIS A 249 -4.99 -0.19 -8.00
C HIS A 249 -4.35 -0.84 -9.23
N LEU A 250 -4.04 -0.05 -10.26
CA LEU A 250 -3.37 -0.51 -11.46
C LEU A 250 -1.88 -0.75 -11.16
N PRO A 251 -1.39 -1.99 -11.33
CA PRO A 251 0.04 -2.30 -11.20
C PRO A 251 0.90 -1.42 -12.12
N ASN A 252 2.17 -1.24 -11.76
CA ASN A 252 3.18 -0.57 -12.58
C ASN A 252 2.78 0.84 -13.07
N THR A 253 1.90 1.54 -12.34
CA THR A 253 1.41 2.89 -12.73
C THR A 253 2.06 4.00 -11.90
N ALA A 254 2.13 3.82 -10.58
CA ALA A 254 2.53 4.87 -9.65
C ALA A 254 3.41 4.36 -8.51
N LEU A 255 4.36 5.20 -8.09
CA LEU A 255 5.13 5.07 -6.86
C LEU A 255 4.48 5.96 -5.80
N ILE A 256 4.05 5.39 -4.67
CA ILE A 256 3.26 6.12 -3.66
C ILE A 256 4.07 6.35 -2.38
N VAL A 257 4.60 7.56 -2.25
CA VAL A 257 5.43 8.01 -1.11
C VAL A 257 4.54 8.61 -0.03
N GLY A 258 4.36 7.87 1.07
CA GLY A 258 3.68 8.38 2.26
C GLY A 258 4.60 9.25 3.13
N PRO A 259 4.05 10.21 3.89
CA PRO A 259 4.81 11.13 4.75
C PRO A 259 5.25 10.47 6.08
N TYR A 260 5.77 9.25 6.01
CA TYR A 260 6.04 8.40 7.18
C TYR A 260 7.52 8.27 7.52
N SER A 261 8.40 8.93 6.75
CA SER A 261 9.84 8.97 6.99
C SER A 261 10.24 10.30 7.64
N PRO A 262 11.19 10.31 8.58
CA PRO A 262 11.80 11.54 9.08
C PRO A 262 12.55 12.30 7.97
N ASP A 263 13.12 11.58 7.00
CA ASP A 263 13.64 12.17 5.76
C ASP A 263 12.76 11.72 4.58
N LEU A 264 11.92 12.64 4.13
CA LEU A 264 11.04 12.42 2.97
C LEU A 264 11.77 12.64 1.64
N SER A 265 12.99 13.19 1.66
CA SER A 265 13.76 13.50 0.45
C SER A 265 14.25 12.22 -0.23
N GLU A 266 14.77 11.26 0.53
CA GLU A 266 15.29 10.00 0.00
C GLU A 266 14.21 9.21 -0.77
N PRO A 267 13.02 8.91 -0.19
CA PRO A 267 11.95 8.23 -0.94
C PRO A 267 11.52 8.96 -2.23
N VAL A 268 11.51 10.29 -2.21
CA VAL A 268 11.17 11.10 -3.39
C VAL A 268 12.28 11.01 -4.46
N ALA A 269 13.54 11.08 -4.05
CA ALA A 269 14.69 10.94 -4.95
C ALA A 269 14.73 9.54 -5.57
N THR A 270 14.58 8.48 -4.77
CA THR A 270 14.50 7.10 -5.27
C THR A 270 13.34 6.91 -6.24
N ALA A 271 12.17 7.50 -5.96
CA ALA A 271 11.05 7.43 -6.89
C ALA A 271 11.38 8.12 -8.23
N ALA A 272 12.01 9.29 -8.20
CA ALA A 272 12.46 10.01 -9.40
C ALA A 272 13.53 9.22 -10.19
N GLU A 273 14.46 8.57 -9.51
CA GLU A 273 15.46 7.69 -10.13
C GLU A 273 14.79 6.53 -10.88
N ILE A 274 13.76 5.89 -10.28
CA ILE A 274 12.99 4.82 -10.93
C ILE A 274 12.30 5.34 -12.20
N ILE A 275 11.66 6.51 -12.16
CA ILE A 275 11.04 7.12 -13.35
C ILE A 275 12.09 7.39 -14.44
N ALA A 276 13.22 7.99 -14.09
CA ALA A 276 14.30 8.28 -15.04
C ALA A 276 14.85 6.99 -15.68
N ALA A 277 15.04 5.93 -14.88
CA ALA A 277 15.46 4.62 -15.36
C ALA A 277 14.41 3.96 -16.27
N ASN A 278 13.12 4.15 -16.00
CA ASN A 278 12.03 3.68 -16.88
C ASN A 278 12.09 4.39 -18.24
N MET A 279 12.23 5.72 -18.27
CA MET A 279 12.36 6.50 -19.51
C MET A 279 13.62 6.12 -20.30
N LYS A 280 14.78 6.03 -19.64
CA LYS A 280 16.05 5.68 -20.28
C LYS A 280 16.03 4.29 -20.91
N ALA A 281 15.33 3.35 -20.29
CA ALA A 281 15.15 2.00 -20.81
C ALA A 281 14.07 1.89 -21.90
N GLY A 282 13.35 2.97 -22.21
CA GLY A 282 12.22 2.95 -23.15
C GLY A 282 10.99 2.21 -22.64
N ARG A 283 10.90 1.96 -21.32
CA ARG A 283 9.76 1.29 -20.67
C ARG A 283 8.53 2.18 -20.56
N ILE A 284 8.74 3.49 -20.55
CA ILE A 284 7.71 4.52 -20.69
C ILE A 284 8.17 5.58 -21.71
N PRO A 285 7.26 6.28 -22.39
CA PRO A 285 7.63 7.36 -23.30
C PRO A 285 8.39 8.49 -22.61
N ASP A 286 9.28 9.15 -23.36
CA ASP A 286 10.10 10.26 -22.89
C ASP A 286 9.43 11.64 -23.10
N ASP A 287 8.15 11.74 -22.71
CA ASP A 287 7.26 12.89 -22.91
C ASP A 287 6.77 13.50 -21.57
N GLY A 288 7.19 12.93 -20.43
CA GLY A 288 6.94 13.46 -19.10
C GLY A 288 6.43 12.45 -18.09
N PHE A 289 6.29 12.93 -16.86
CA PHE A 289 5.75 12.16 -15.73
C PHE A 289 4.89 13.06 -14.83
N LEU A 290 4.00 12.46 -14.06
CA LEU A 290 3.12 13.18 -13.14
C LEU A 290 3.69 13.16 -11.72
N LEU A 291 3.82 14.34 -11.09
CA LEU A 291 3.90 14.46 -9.64
C LEU A 291 2.51 14.83 -9.10
N LEU A 292 1.88 13.94 -8.35
CA LEU A 292 0.55 14.15 -7.75
C LEU A 292 0.64 14.17 -6.23
N ALA A 293 0.43 15.33 -5.63
CA ALA A 293 0.36 15.48 -4.18
C ALA A 293 -1.08 15.42 -3.67
N SER A 294 -1.36 14.66 -2.61
CA SER A 294 -2.68 14.63 -1.98
C SER A 294 -2.66 14.38 -0.48
N THR A 295 -3.59 15.00 0.25
CA THR A 295 -3.81 14.76 1.68
C THR A 295 -5.29 14.54 1.96
N PRO A 296 -5.66 13.52 2.76
CA PRO A 296 -7.02 13.28 3.15
C PRO A 296 -7.52 14.29 4.18
N TYR A 297 -8.83 14.54 4.13
CA TYR A 297 -9.60 15.20 5.20
C TYR A 297 -10.90 14.44 5.43
N GLU A 298 -11.45 14.53 6.63
CA GLU A 298 -12.73 13.93 7.01
C GLU A 298 -13.82 14.96 7.19
N ALA A 299 -13.49 16.09 7.84
CA ALA A 299 -14.45 17.13 8.15
C ALA A 299 -14.24 18.39 7.30
N PHE A 300 -15.34 19.02 6.89
CA PHE A 300 -15.30 20.35 6.29
C PHE A 300 -14.82 21.41 7.30
N GLY A 301 -14.30 22.53 6.80
CA GLY A 301 -13.76 23.61 7.63
C GLY A 301 -12.26 23.44 7.89
N VAL A 302 -11.87 23.38 9.17
CA VAL A 302 -10.44 23.42 9.58
C VAL A 302 -9.64 22.24 9.04
N ASP A 303 -10.21 21.03 9.03
CA ASP A 303 -9.49 19.83 8.57
C ASP A 303 -9.25 19.87 7.05
N ARG A 304 -10.26 20.24 6.26
CA ARG A 304 -10.09 20.52 4.81
C ARG A 304 -9.02 21.58 4.55
N ALA A 305 -9.07 22.72 5.24
CA ALA A 305 -8.07 23.78 5.08
C ALA A 305 -6.64 23.29 5.43
N ARG A 306 -6.51 22.45 6.47
CA ARG A 306 -5.24 21.82 6.83
C ARG A 306 -4.76 20.86 5.75
N ALA A 307 -5.65 20.07 5.15
CA ALA A 307 -5.31 19.15 4.06
C ALA A 307 -4.84 19.91 2.81
N GLU A 308 -5.43 21.06 2.50
CA GLU A 308 -4.98 21.93 1.40
C GLU A 308 -3.54 22.43 1.64
N LEU A 309 -3.26 22.97 2.82
CA LEU A 309 -1.91 23.44 3.20
C LEU A 309 -0.88 22.31 3.12
N LYS A 310 -1.20 21.13 3.67
CA LYS A 310 -0.32 19.96 3.63
C LYS A 310 -0.04 19.51 2.21
N SER A 311 -1.07 19.46 1.35
CA SER A 311 -0.90 19.00 -0.02
C SER A 311 -0.05 19.96 -0.85
N ARG A 312 -0.22 21.28 -0.69
CA ARG A 312 0.65 22.28 -1.33
C ARG A 312 2.09 22.15 -0.85
N PHE A 313 2.32 22.04 0.46
CA PHE A 313 3.65 21.83 1.02
C PHE A 313 4.32 20.58 0.45
N LEU A 314 3.62 19.43 0.43
CA LEU A 314 4.17 18.18 -0.10
C LEU A 314 4.50 18.28 -1.60
N SER A 315 3.65 18.95 -2.37
CA SER A 315 3.86 19.19 -3.80
C SER A 315 5.13 20.02 -4.05
N GLU A 316 5.27 21.15 -3.35
CA GLU A 316 6.43 22.03 -3.46
C GLU A 316 7.72 21.37 -2.97
N PHE A 317 7.65 20.67 -1.83
CA PHE A 317 8.76 19.93 -1.26
C PHE A 317 9.27 18.86 -2.25
N ALA A 318 8.39 17.99 -2.75
CA ALA A 318 8.77 16.93 -3.67
C ALA A 318 9.35 17.49 -4.98
N ALA A 319 8.70 18.51 -5.56
CA ALA A 319 9.21 19.19 -6.74
C ALA A 319 10.58 19.84 -6.49
N GLY A 320 10.83 20.34 -5.28
CA GLY A 320 12.13 20.88 -4.85
C GLY A 320 13.22 19.81 -4.77
N VAL A 321 12.92 18.66 -4.17
CA VAL A 321 13.83 17.50 -4.12
C VAL A 321 14.18 17.04 -5.54
N ILE A 322 13.18 16.82 -6.39
CA ILE A 322 13.40 16.33 -7.76
C ILE A 322 14.24 17.32 -8.58
N ARG A 323 14.01 18.64 -8.46
CA ARG A 323 14.84 19.64 -9.15
C ARG A 323 16.29 19.63 -8.71
N ARG A 324 16.56 19.31 -7.44
CA ARG A 324 17.92 19.28 -6.88
C ARG A 324 18.66 18.01 -7.26
N GLU A 325 18.02 16.86 -7.12
CA GLU A 325 18.67 15.55 -7.31
C GLU A 325 18.59 15.07 -8.79
N HIS A 326 17.56 15.45 -9.53
CA HIS A 326 17.30 15.03 -10.93
C HIS A 326 16.86 16.21 -11.82
N PRO A 327 17.73 17.22 -12.05
CA PRO A 327 17.35 18.47 -12.73
C PRO A 327 16.84 18.28 -14.16
N GLU A 328 17.39 17.32 -14.92
CA GLU A 328 16.93 17.03 -16.28
C GLU A 328 15.52 16.43 -16.30
N LEU A 329 15.25 15.48 -15.40
CA LEU A 329 13.93 14.88 -15.25
C LEU A 329 12.90 15.94 -14.81
N ALA A 330 13.30 16.85 -13.91
CA ALA A 330 12.42 17.90 -13.40
C ALA A 330 11.83 18.80 -14.50
N ASN A 331 12.54 18.99 -15.62
CA ASN A 331 12.04 19.77 -16.77
C ASN A 331 10.86 19.09 -17.48
N ARG A 332 10.64 17.80 -17.22
CA ARG A 332 9.57 16.96 -17.80
C ARG A 332 8.45 16.66 -16.80
N MET A 333 8.55 17.22 -15.59
CA MET A 333 7.60 17.00 -14.50
C MET A 333 6.33 17.83 -14.72
N ILE A 334 5.18 17.17 -14.64
CA ILE A 334 3.88 17.83 -14.58
C ILE A 334 3.36 17.69 -13.16
N SER A 335 3.20 18.80 -12.43
CA SER A 335 2.70 18.78 -11.06
C SER A 335 1.19 19.00 -10.98
N ARG A 336 0.52 18.22 -10.14
CA ARG A 336 -0.88 18.40 -9.72
C ARG A 336 -0.94 18.30 -8.20
N THR A 337 -1.73 19.18 -7.60
CA THR A 337 -1.97 19.18 -6.16
C THR A 337 -3.46 18.93 -5.94
N ALA A 338 -3.79 18.07 -5.00
CA ALA A 338 -5.16 17.67 -4.71
C ALA A 338 -5.38 17.53 -3.21
N ILE A 339 -6.63 17.44 -2.81
CA ILE A 339 -7.07 16.91 -1.51
C ILE A 339 -8.05 15.78 -1.76
N VAL A 340 -8.29 14.94 -0.77
CA VAL A 340 -9.24 13.82 -0.89
C VAL A 340 -10.17 13.79 0.30
N HIS A 341 -11.47 13.82 0.04
CA HIS A 341 -12.46 13.61 1.08
C HIS A 341 -12.45 12.13 1.45
N TRP A 342 -11.92 11.80 2.63
CA TRP A 342 -11.71 10.41 3.04
C TRP A 342 -13.02 9.62 3.00
N PRO A 343 -14.14 10.03 3.63
CA PRO A 343 -15.38 9.24 3.63
C PRO A 343 -15.92 8.88 2.23
N SER A 344 -15.74 9.73 1.22
CA SER A 344 -16.22 9.46 -0.15
C SER A 344 -15.13 9.03 -1.13
N ARG A 345 -13.85 9.06 -0.72
CA ARG A 345 -12.67 8.85 -1.57
C ARG A 345 -12.60 9.77 -2.79
N ARG A 346 -13.32 10.90 -2.76
CA ARG A 346 -13.36 11.86 -3.86
C ARG A 346 -12.10 12.72 -3.86
N LEU A 347 -11.33 12.64 -4.94
CA LEU A 347 -10.16 13.48 -5.18
C LEU A 347 -10.60 14.83 -5.77
N GLU A 348 -10.15 15.93 -5.18
CA GLU A 348 -10.41 17.29 -5.63
C GLU A 348 -9.08 17.95 -6.00
N LEU A 349 -8.91 18.34 -7.27
CA LEU A 349 -7.74 19.11 -7.68
C LEU A 349 -7.82 20.53 -7.11
N LEU A 350 -6.69 21.01 -6.60
CA LEU A 350 -6.53 22.40 -6.18
C LEU A 350 -6.04 23.22 -7.36
N GLU A 351 -6.58 24.43 -7.50
CA GLU A 351 -6.06 25.41 -8.45
C GLU A 351 -4.61 25.78 -8.07
N HIS A 352 -3.78 25.91 -9.09
CA HIS A 352 -2.45 26.51 -8.98
C HIS A 352 -2.64 27.95 -8.50
N ALA A 353 -2.04 28.27 -7.36
CA ALA A 353 -2.08 29.62 -6.79
C ALA A 353 -1.22 30.59 -7.60
#